data_AF-A0A197JX68-F1
#
_entry.id   AF-A0A197JX68-F1
#
_cell.length_a   1.000
_cell.length_b   1.000
_cell.length_c   1.000
_cell.angle_alpha   90.00
_cell.angle_beta   90.00
_cell.angle_gamma   90.00
#
_symmetry.space_group_name_H-M   'P 1'
#
loop_
_entity.id
_entity.type
_entity.pdbx_description
1 polymer ?
#
loop_
_entity_poly.entity_id
_entity_poly.type
_entity_poly.pdbx_seq_one_letter_code
_entity_poly.pdbx_strand_id
1 'polypeptide(L)' 'DTPAWLRSLRLHKYNNIFEGMQWRDIVNLSDGDLINKGVAALGARRKMLKVFEQVRKEM' A
#
# COMPACT_ATOMS: atom_id res chain seq x y z
N ASP A 1 7.73 10.33 2.52
CA ASP A 1 7.43 10.45 1.08
C ASP A 1 6.83 9.14 0.57
N THR A 2 5.52 9.13 0.27
CA THR A 2 4.76 7.93 -0.14
C THR A 2 5.28 7.34 -1.47
N PRO A 3 5.50 8.13 -2.54
CA PRO A 3 6.15 7.67 -3.77
C PRO A 3 7.50 6.98 -3.59
N ALA A 4 8.40 7.53 -2.76
CA ALA A 4 9.70 6.92 -2.49
C ALA A 4 9.56 5.58 -1.74
N TRP A 5 8.65 5.52 -0.77
CA TRP A 5 8.35 4.29 -0.03
C TRP A 5 7.75 3.19 -0.92
N LEU A 6 6.79 3.52 -1.78
CA LEU A 6 6.24 2.56 -2.75
C LEU A 6 7.30 2.09 -3.76
N ARG A 7 8.27 2.93 -4.11
CA ARG A 7 9.40 2.55 -4.97
C ARG A 7 10.30 1.50 -4.30
N SER A 8 10.64 1.65 -3.01
CA SER A 8 11.46 0.67 -2.30
C SER A 8 10.77 -0.71 -2.21
N LEU A 9 9.44 -0.73 -2.13
CA LEU A 9 8.63 -1.95 -2.12
C LEU A 9 8.38 -2.56 -3.51
N ARG A 10 8.86 -1.92 -4.59
CA ARG A 10 8.52 -2.24 -5.99
C ARG A 10 7.01 -2.22 -6.26
N LEU A 11 6.31 -1.27 -5.64
CA LEU A 11 4.88 -1.01 -5.79
C LEU A 11 4.59 0.36 -6.42
N HIS A 12 5.61 1.05 -6.94
CA HIS A 12 5.51 2.39 -7.53
C HIS A 12 4.51 2.51 -8.69
N LYS A 13 4.11 1.40 -9.32
CA LYS A 13 3.01 1.39 -10.30
C LYS A 13 1.66 1.85 -9.72
N TYR A 14 1.52 1.83 -8.38
CA TYR A 14 0.31 2.24 -7.67
C TYR A 14 0.44 3.65 -7.07
N ASN A 15 1.47 4.42 -7.42
CA ASN A 15 1.64 5.77 -6.88
C ASN A 15 0.39 6.64 -7.11
N ASN A 16 -0.20 6.58 -8.30
CA ASN A 16 -1.40 7.35 -8.64
C ASN A 16 -2.64 6.92 -7.83
N ILE A 17 -2.68 5.68 -7.32
CA ILE A 17 -3.80 5.19 -6.48
C ILE A 17 -3.73 5.81 -5.08
N PHE A 18 -2.52 6.10 -4.61
CA PHE A 18 -2.27 6.62 -3.27
C PHE A 18 -1.77 8.07 -3.29
N GLU A 19 -2.02 8.78 -4.39
CA GLU A 19 -1.65 10.19 -4.51
C GLU A 19 -2.37 10.99 -3.42
N GLY A 20 -1.65 11.89 -2.75
CA GLY A 20 -2.16 12.66 -1.62
C GLY A 20 -2.34 11.90 -0.31
N MET A 21 -2.12 10.58 -0.26
CA MET A 21 -2.16 9.79 0.99
C MET A 21 -0.79 9.70 1.65
N GLN A 22 -0.76 9.78 2.98
CA GLN A 22 0.44 9.46 3.74
C GLN A 22 0.58 7.95 3.87
N TRP A 23 1.83 7.46 3.86
CA TRP A 23 2.11 6.03 4.04
C TRP A 23 1.50 5.46 5.33
N ARG A 24 1.38 6.28 6.39
CA ARG A 24 0.73 5.92 7.67
C ARG A 24 -0.75 5.60 7.52
N ASP A 25 -1.45 6.29 6.61
CA ASP A 25 -2.85 6.01 6.31
C ASP A 25 -2.97 4.77 5.42
N ILE A 26 -2.01 4.58 4.52
CA ILE A 26 -1.98 3.44 3.59
C ILE A 26 -1.81 2.11 4.34
N VAL A 27 -0.95 2.06 5.36
CA VAL A 27 -0.73 0.82 6.15
C VAL A 27 -1.95 0.40 6.98
N ASN A 28 -2.95 1.27 7.14
CA ASN A 28 -4.20 0.96 7.82
C ASN A 28 -5.30 0.44 6.87
N LEU A 29 -5.06 0.43 5.56
CA LEU A 29 -6.04 -0.04 4.57
C LEU A 29 -6.25 -1.55 4.64
N SER A 30 -7.51 -1.97 4.51
CA SER A 30 -7.91 -3.37 4.37
C SER A 30 -7.81 -3.86 2.92
N ASP A 31 -7.97 -5.18 2.69
CA ASP A 31 -8.05 -5.73 1.32
C ASP A 31 -9.20 -5.08 0.53
N GLY A 32 -10.35 -4.83 1.17
CA GLY A 32 -11.50 -4.18 0.58
C GLY A 32 -11.20 -2.74 0.17
N ASP A 33 -10.49 -1.98 1.02
CA ASP A 33 -10.11 -0.60 0.69
C ASP A 33 -9.14 -0.57 -0.49
N LEU A 34 -8.20 -1.51 -0.56
CA LEU A 34 -7.28 -1.65 -1.69
C LEU A 34 -8.02 -1.98 -2.99
N ILE A 35 -9.05 -2.83 -2.94
CA ILE A 35 -9.92 -3.11 -4.09
C ILE A 35 -10.66 -1.83 -4.51
N ASN A 36 -11.30 -1.14 -3.57
CA ASN A 36 -12.09 0.06 -3.83
C ASN A 36 -11.25 1.21 -4.40
N LYS A 37 -9.97 1.30 -4.01
CA LYS A 37 -9.01 2.26 -4.56
C LYS A 37 -8.47 1.89 -5.94
N GLY A 38 -8.68 0.66 -6.42
CA GLY A 38 -8.29 0.21 -7.76
C GLY A 38 -7.10 -0.76 -7.81
N VAL A 39 -6.66 -1.32 -6.67
CA VAL A 39 -5.65 -2.40 -6.65
C VAL A 39 -6.32 -3.74 -6.96
N ALA A 40 -6.68 -3.94 -8.23
CA ALA A 40 -7.41 -5.15 -8.67
C ALA A 40 -6.60 -6.45 -8.56
N ALA A 41 -5.27 -6.37 -8.68
CA ALA A 41 -4.40 -7.56 -8.69
C ALA A 41 -4.25 -8.17 -7.29
N LEU A 42 -4.80 -9.38 -7.09
CA LEU A 42 -4.74 -10.11 -5.81
C LEU A 42 -3.31 -10.28 -5.28
N GLY A 43 -2.36 -10.61 -6.14
CA GLY A 43 -0.96 -10.77 -5.74
C GLY A 43 -0.35 -9.47 -5.18
N ALA A 44 -0.72 -8.32 -5.73
CA ALA A 44 -0.26 -7.03 -5.23
C ALA A 44 -0.90 -6.68 -3.88
N ARG A 45 -2.20 -6.94 -3.72
CA ARG A 45 -2.88 -6.72 -2.43
C ARG A 45 -2.30 -7.59 -1.33
N ARG A 46 -2.10 -8.90 -1.58
CA ARG A 46 -1.43 -9.80 -0.62
C ARG A 46 -0.04 -9.30 -0.23
N LYS A 47 0.73 -8.79 -1.20
CA LYS A 47 2.05 -8.19 -0.93
C LYS A 47 1.93 -6.93 -0.08
N MET A 48 1.00 -6.03 -0.40
CA MET A 48 0.75 -4.81 0.36
C MET A 48 0.36 -5.13 1.81
N LEU A 49 -0.63 -6.00 2.02
CA LEU A 49 -1.10 -6.38 3.35
C LEU A 49 0.01 -6.99 4.21
N LYS A 50 0.88 -7.82 3.62
CA LYS A 50 2.06 -8.37 4.32
C LYS A 50 3.03 -7.26 4.76
N VAL A 51 3.29 -6.29 3.89
CA VAL A 51 4.15 -5.14 4.23
C VAL A 51 3.49 -4.27 5.31
N PHE A 52 2.18 -4.03 5.22
CA PHE A 52 1.44 -3.23 6.18
C PHE A 52 1.48 -3.87 7.58
N GLU A 53 1.29 -5.20 7.64
CA GLU A 53 1.42 -5.97 8.87
C GLU A 53 2.83 -5.87 9.47
N GLN A 54 3.88 -6.00 8.66
CA GLN A 54 5.25 -5.85 9.12
C GLN A 54 5.51 -4.44 9.69
N VAL A 55 5.12 -3.41 8.95
CA VAL A 55 5.30 -2.01 9.40
C VAL A 55 4.55 -1.77 10.71
N ARG A 56 3.32 -2.27 10.84
CA ARG A 56 2.53 -2.15 12.08
C ARG A 56 3.14 -2.88 13.28
N LYS A 57 3.92 -3.94 13.05
CA LYS A 57 4.66 -4.66 14.10
C LYS A 57 5.93 -3.93 14.55
N GLU A 58 6.51 -3.13 13.67
CA GLU A 58 7.73 -2.35 13.91
C GLU A 58 7.44 -0.92 14.43
N MET A 59 6.14 -0.54 14.51
CA MET A 59 5.65 0.71 15.11
C MET A 59 5.49 0.58 16.62
#